data_AF-A0A957D2C4-F1
#
_entry.id   AF-A0A957D2C4-F1
#
_cell.length_a   1.000
_cell.length_b   1.000
_cell.length_c   1.000
_cell.angle_alpha   90.00
_cell.angle_beta   90.00
_cell.angle_gamma   90.00
#
_symmetry.space_group_name_H-M   'P 1'
#
loop_
_entity.id
_entity.type
_entity.pdbx_description
1 polymer ?
#
loop_
_entity_poly.entity_id
_entity_poly.type
_entity_poly.pdbx_seq_one_letter_code
_entity_poly.pdbx_strand_id
1 'polypeptide(L)' 'SRTNLSRQVVEEVRRYFPGKVFRTIVPRNVRLSEAPSYGQPITAYAPKSPGAMAYKVLTAELIKGDKS' A
#
# COMPACT_ATOMS: atom_id res chain seq x y z
N SER A 1 -2.67 14.96 -17.15
CA SER A 1 -3.93 14.18 -17.26
C SER A 1 -3.93 12.85 -16.50
N ARG A 2 -2.81 12.30 -16.01
CA ARG A 2 -2.76 10.98 -15.30
C ARG A 2 -3.15 11.02 -13.81
N THR A 3 -3.13 12.19 -13.17
CA THR A 3 -3.30 12.36 -11.71
C THR A 3 -4.75 12.48 -11.25
N ASN A 4 -5.67 13.00 -12.08
CA ASN A 4 -7.07 13.18 -11.69
C ASN A 4 -7.88 11.88 -11.70
N LEU A 5 -7.69 11.03 -12.72
CA LEU A 5 -8.44 9.78 -12.82
C LEU A 5 -8.09 8.82 -11.66
N SER A 6 -6.81 8.72 -11.31
CA SER A 6 -6.39 7.90 -10.17
C SER A 6 -6.99 8.39 -8.84
N ARG A 7 -7.17 9.70 -8.66
CA ARG A 7 -7.82 10.24 -7.46
C ARG A 7 -9.31 9.94 -7.43
N GLN A 8 -9.99 10.08 -8.56
CA GLN A 8 -11.42 9.76 -8.69
C GLN A 8 -11.69 8.27 -8.41
N VAL A 9 -10.87 7.37 -8.95
CA VAL A 9 -10.98 5.93 -8.69
C VAL A 9 -10.78 5.61 -7.20
N VAL A 10 -9.82 6.27 -6.53
CA VAL A 10 -9.61 6.08 -5.08
C VAL A 10 -10.82 6.58 -4.27
N GLU A 11 -11.41 7.71 -4.64
CA GLU A 11 -12.61 8.23 -3.99
C GLU A 11 -13.82 7.30 -4.20
N GLU A 12 -14.00 6.76 -5.41
CA GLU A 12 -15.10 5.85 -5.74
C GLU A 12 -14.97 4.51 -5.01
N VAL A 13 -13.78 3.91 -5.00
CA VAL A 13 -13.50 2.67 -4.24
C VAL A 13 -13.76 2.86 -2.75
N ARG A 14 -13.38 4.01 -2.18
CA ARG A 14 -13.66 4.34 -0.78
C ARG A 14 -15.15 4.52 -0.50
N ARG A 15 -15.91 5.10 -1.44
CA ARG A 15 -17.37 5.23 -1.33
C ARG A 15 -18.09 3.89 -1.46
N TYR A 16 -17.62 3.02 -2.34
CA TYR A 16 -18.26 1.73 -2.62
C TYR A 16 -17.95 0.67 -1.55
N PHE A 17 -16.76 0.74 -0.93
CA PHE A 17 -16.32 -0.19 0.11
C PHE A 17 -16.02 0.53 1.44
N PRO A 18 -17.01 1.18 2.07
CA PRO A 18 -16.81 1.86 3.34
C PRO A 18 -16.39 0.85 4.41
N GLY A 19 -15.35 1.18 5.19
CA GLY A 19 -14.83 0.33 6.26
C GLY A 19 -14.01 -0.89 5.82
N LYS A 20 -13.95 -1.20 4.51
CA LYS A 20 -13.11 -2.30 3.97
C LYS A 20 -11.85 -1.82 3.24
N VAL A 21 -11.64 -0.50 3.15
CA VAL A 21 -10.48 0.10 2.47
C VAL A 21 -9.57 0.74 3.51
N PHE A 22 -8.28 0.35 3.48
CA PHE A 22 -7.25 0.96 4.30
C PHE A 22 -6.98 2.41 3.86
N ARG A 23 -6.67 3.28 4.83
CA ARG A 23 -6.28 4.67 4.57
C ARG A 23 -4.88 4.73 3.97
N THR A 24 -4.03 3.78 4.32
CA THR A 24 -2.66 3.68 3.83
C THR A 24 -2.66 3.38 2.33
N ILE A 25 -2.09 4.31 1.56
CA ILE A 25 -1.90 4.15 0.11
C ILE A 25 -0.49 3.59 -0.11
N VAL A 26 -0.39 2.43 -0.74
CA VAL A 26 0.89 1.86 -1.16
C VAL A 26 1.20 2.37 -2.58
N PRO A 27 2.21 3.26 -2.75
CA PRO A 27 2.55 3.78 -4.05
C PRO A 27 3.26 2.72 -4.90
N ARG A 28 3.13 2.83 -6.22
CA ARG A 28 3.87 1.99 -7.16
C ARG A 28 5.37 2.21 -6.96
N ASN A 29 6.12 1.16 -6.68
CA ASN A 29 7.56 1.22 -6.39
C ASN A 29 8.33 0.17 -7.19
N VAL A 30 9.37 0.59 -7.92
CA VAL A 30 10.21 -0.30 -8.74
C VAL A 30 10.86 -1.41 -7.91
N ARG A 31 11.38 -1.06 -6.72
CA ARG A 31 12.00 -2.04 -5.80
C ARG A 31 11.00 -3.05 -5.25
N LEU A 32 9.72 -2.66 -5.11
CA LEU A 32 8.64 -3.58 -4.73
C LEU A 32 8.30 -4.53 -5.87
N SER A 33 8.37 -4.08 -7.12
CA SER A 33 8.18 -4.95 -8.30
C SER A 33 9.36 -5.87 -8.57
N GLU A 34 10.58 -5.48 -8.15
CA GLU A 34 11.79 -6.31 -8.27
C GLU A 34 11.90 -7.37 -7.15
N ALA A 35 11.44 -7.07 -5.94
CA ALA A 35 11.55 -7.97 -4.79
C ALA A 35 11.06 -9.42 -5.05
N PRO A 36 9.93 -9.67 -5.75
CA PRO A 36 9.51 -11.02 -6.14
C PRO A 36 10.51 -11.74 -7.03
N SER A 37 11.15 -11.03 -7.96
CA SER A 37 12.18 -11.60 -8.84
C SER A 37 13.44 -12.00 -8.09
N TYR A 38 13.77 -11.31 -6.98
CA TYR A 38 14.87 -11.66 -6.08
C TYR A 38 14.49 -12.70 -5.02
N GLY A 39 13.23 -13.16 -4.98
CA GLY A 39 12.76 -14.14 -4.00
C GLY A 39 12.82 -13.66 -2.55
N GLN A 40 12.92 -12.35 -2.33
CA GLN A 40 13.05 -11.75 -1.00
C GLN A 40 11.88 -10.82 -0.71
N PRO A 41 11.35 -10.79 0.53
CA PRO A 41 10.33 -9.82 0.90
C PRO A 41 10.90 -8.40 0.82
N ILE A 42 10.07 -7.42 0.46
CA ILE A 42 10.49 -6.02 0.31
C ILE A 42 11.10 -5.44 1.60
N THR A 43 10.71 -5.97 2.76
CA THR A 43 11.27 -5.64 4.07
C THR A 43 12.72 -6.09 4.23
N ALA A 44 13.13 -7.17 3.57
CA ALA A 44 14.51 -7.65 3.56
C ALA A 44 15.31 -7.05 2.39
N TYR A 45 14.72 -7.02 1.19
CA TYR A 45 15.38 -6.50 -0.02
C TYR A 45 15.67 -5.00 0.05
N ALA A 46 14.69 -4.21 0.51
CA ALA A 46 14.83 -2.76 0.58
C ALA A 46 14.07 -2.16 1.78
N PRO A 47 14.54 -2.39 3.03
CA PRO A 47 13.85 -1.96 4.26
C PRO A 47 13.60 -0.45 4.37
N LYS A 48 14.46 0.36 3.75
CA LYS A 48 14.36 1.84 3.71
C LYS A 48 13.61 2.35 2.47
N SER A 49 13.10 1.46 1.61
CA SER A 49 12.36 1.88 0.43
C SER A 49 10.98 2.43 0.80
N PRO A 50 10.42 3.34 -0.03
CA PRO A 50 9.05 3.80 0.15
C PRO A 50 8.02 2.67 0.16
N GLY A 51 8.27 1.57 -0.58
CA GLY A 51 7.41 0.38 -0.57
C GLY A 51 7.44 -0.34 0.78
N ALA A 52 8.63 -0.60 1.34
CA ALA A 52 8.75 -1.23 2.66
C ALA A 52 8.12 -0.38 3.77
N MET A 53 8.28 0.95 3.71
CA MET A 53 7.66 1.87 4.66
C MET A 53 6.12 1.88 4.53
N ALA A 54 5.59 1.90 3.31
CA ALA A 54 4.15 1.84 3.08
C ALA A 54 3.55 0.52 3.60
N TYR A 55 4.24 -0.61 3.41
CA TYR A 55 3.83 -1.89 3.98
C TYR A 55 3.85 -1.90 5.50
N LYS A 56 4.86 -1.31 6.15
CA LYS A 56 4.89 -1.17 7.62
C LYS A 56 3.70 -0.39 8.15
N VAL A 57 3.37 0.73 7.51
CA VAL A 57 2.21 1.56 7.91
C VAL A 57 0.90 0.80 7.68
N LEU A 58 0.79 0.07 6.56
CA LEU A 58 -0.37 -0.77 6.28
C LEU A 58 -0.54 -1.88 7.34
N THR A 59 0.54 -2.57 7.71
CA THR A 59 0.51 -3.58 8.77
C THR A 59 0.12 -2.98 10.12
N ALA A 60 0.62 -1.79 10.46
CA ALA A 60 0.23 -1.10 11.69
C ALA A 60 -1.26 -0.70 11.68
N GLU A 61 -1.77 -0.25 10.53
CA GLU A 61 -3.20 0.04 10.36
C GLU A 61 -4.05 -1.23 10.48
N LEU A 62 -3.59 -2.35 9.90
CA LEU A 62 -4.25 -3.65 10.00
C LEU A 62 -4.30 -4.13 11.45
N ILE A 63 -3.18 -4.16 12.17
CA ILE A 63 -3.13 -4.57 13.59
C ILE A 63 -4.00 -3.66 14.47
N LYS A 64 -4.09 -2.37 14.14
CA LYS A 64 -4.94 -1.41 14.87
C LYS A 64 -6.43 -1.60 14.54
N GLY A 65 -6.76 -1.97 13.30
CA GLY A 65 -8.12 -2.22 12.84
C GLY A 65 -8.67 -3.59 13.26
N ASP A 66 -7.81 -4.59 13.44
CA ASP A 66 -8.14 -5.98 13.80
C ASP A 66 -8.32 -6.18 15.32
N LYS A 67 -8.57 -5.10 16.07
CA LYS A 67 -8.90 -5.11 17.50
C LYS A 67 -10.40 -4.96 17.78
N SER A 68 -11.26 -5.35 16.83
CA SER A 68 -12.72 -5.41 17.06
C SER A 68 -13.17 -6.85 17.29
#